data_AF-A0A2V6LQA9-F1
#
_entry.id   AF-A0A2V6LQA9-F1
#
_cell.length_a   1.000
_cell.length_b   1.000
_cell.length_c   1.000
_cell.angle_alpha   90.00
_cell.angle_beta   90.00
_cell.angle_gamma   90.00
#
_symmetry.space_group_name_H-M   'P 1'
#
loop_
_entity.id
_entity.type
_entity.pdbx_description
1 polymer ?
#
loop_
_entity_poly.entity_id
_entity_poly.type
_entity_poly.pdbx_seq_one_letter_code
_entity_poly.pdbx_strand_id
1 'polypeptide(L)' 'MPLQRRSLLFDDPDWIYELKMDGFRALALIEDGRAQLLSRKWASVRFLLRAWKANRGCTAERKSSH' A
#
# COMPACT_ATOMS: atom_id res chain seq x y z
N MET A 1 -21.57 16.14 3.91
CA MET A 1 -22.22 15.26 2.92
C MET A 1 -22.68 14.00 3.63
N PRO A 2 -23.98 13.69 3.71
CA PRO A 2 -24.45 12.48 4.37
C PRO A 2 -24.14 11.25 3.50
N LEU A 3 -23.76 10.13 4.13
CA LEU A 3 -23.56 8.86 3.44
C LEU A 3 -24.91 8.31 2.97
N GLN A 4 -25.10 8.21 1.65
CA GLN A 4 -26.30 7.62 1.08
C GLN A 4 -26.29 6.10 1.27
N ARG A 5 -27.39 5.55 1.79
CA ARG A 5 -27.59 4.12 1.94
C ARG A 5 -28.15 3.55 0.63
N ARG A 6 -27.36 2.73 -0.07
CA ARG A 6 -27.84 1.98 -1.25
C ARG A 6 -28.55 0.70 -0.80
N SER A 7 -29.69 0.42 -1.42
CA SER A 7 -30.54 -0.77 -1.17
C SER A 7 -30.07 -2.02 -1.91
N LEU A 8 -29.23 -1.87 -2.93
CA LEU A 8 -28.72 -2.95 -3.78
C LEU A 8 -27.20 -3.05 -3.67
N LEU A 9 -26.70 -4.28 -3.74
CA LEU A 9 -25.27 -4.56 -3.89
C LEU A 9 -24.78 -3.91 -5.19
N PHE A 10 -23.50 -3.55 -5.24
CA PHE A 10 -22.91 -2.99 -6.45
C PHE A 10 -22.43 -4.14 -7.33
N ASP A 11 -23.21 -4.49 -8.35
CA ASP A 11 -23.09 -5.71 -9.17
C ASP A 11 -23.21 -5.46 -10.68
N ASP A 12 -22.60 -4.37 -11.17
CA ASP A 12 -22.67 -3.95 -12.56
C ASP A 12 -21.74 -4.80 -13.46
N PRO A 13 -22.25 -5.41 -14.55
CA PRO A 13 -21.47 -6.31 -15.41
C PRO A 13 -20.34 -5.62 -16.20
N ASP A 14 -20.37 -4.29 -16.33
CA ASP A 14 -19.32 -3.53 -17.00
C ASP A 14 -18.08 -3.32 -16.10
N TRP A 15 -18.11 -3.81 -14.85
CA TRP A 15 -17.06 -3.63 -13.86
C TRP A 15 -16.27 -4.91 -13.58
N ILE A 16 -14.95 -4.76 -13.47
CA ILE A 16 -14.05 -5.81 -12.99
C ILE A 16 -13.79 -5.59 -11.50
N TYR A 17 -14.01 -6.63 -10.70
CA TYR A 17 -13.84 -6.60 -9.26
C TYR A 17 -12.51 -7.26 -8.87
N GLU A 18 -11.62 -6.50 -8.24
CA GLU A 18 -10.37 -7.01 -7.69
C GLU A 18 -10.40 -7.03 -6.16
N LEU A 19 -9.78 -8.05 -5.55
CA LEU A 19 -9.65 -8.13 -4.10
C LEU A 19 -8.76 -7.00 -3.59
N LYS A 20 -9.27 -6.23 -2.63
CA LYS A 20 -8.48 -5.21 -1.94
C LYS A 20 -7.44 -5.88 -1.03
N MET A 21 -6.17 -5.74 -1.38
CA MET A 21 -5.05 -6.20 -0.58
C MET A 21 -4.46 -5.06 0.25
N ASP A 22 -4.12 -5.34 1.52
CA ASP A 22 -3.33 -4.41 2.33
C ASP A 22 -1.83 -4.63 2.08
N GLY A 23 -1.09 -3.55 1.88
CA GLY A 23 0.31 -3.61 1.49
C GLY A 23 0.83 -2.32 0.87
N PHE A 24 2.05 -2.38 0.32
CA PHE A 24 2.68 -1.24 -0.34
C PHE A 24 2.36 -1.22 -1.83
N ARG A 25 1.74 -0.13 -2.30
CA ARG A 25 1.54 0.11 -3.73
C ARG A 25 2.88 0.37 -4.42
N ALA A 26 3.15 -0.37 -5.48
CA ALA A 26 4.38 -0.28 -6.27
C ALA A 26 4.12 -0.34 -7.78
N LEU A 27 5.03 0.24 -8.56
CA LEU A 27 5.19 0.04 -10.00
C LEU A 27 6.35 -0.92 -10.22
N ALA A 28 6.19 -1.89 -11.12
CA ALA A 28 7.26 -2.79 -11.54
C ALA A 28 7.86 -2.31 -12.85
N LEU A 29 9.14 -1.95 -12.85
CA LEU A 29 9.94 -1.74 -14.05
C LEU A 29 10.64 -3.07 -14.39
N ILE A 30 10.38 -3.62 -15.57
CA ILE A 30 10.96 -4.89 -16.01
C ILE A 30 11.88 -4.62 -17.20
N GLU A 31 13.18 -4.85 -17.02
CA GLU A 31 14.22 -4.61 -18.02
C GLU A 31 15.27 -5.72 -17.90
N ASP A 32 15.73 -6.27 -19.03
CA ASP A 32 16.79 -7.29 -19.10
C ASP A 32 16.60 -8.49 -18.14
N GLY A 33 15.35 -8.97 -18.03
CA GLY A 33 15.01 -10.10 -17.16
C GLY A 33 15.05 -9.77 -15.65
N ARG A 34 15.16 -8.49 -15.28
CA ARG A 34 15.14 -8.01 -13.90
C ARG A 34 13.93 -7.15 -13.65
N ALA A 35 13.40 -7.21 -12.42
CA ALA A 35 12.30 -6.38 -11.99
C ALA A 35 12.74 -5.45 -10.85
N GLN A 36 12.41 -4.16 -10.98
CA GLN A 36 12.60 -3.16 -9.93
C GLN A 36 11.24 -2.63 -9.49
N LEU A 37 11.00 -2.63 -8.17
CA LEU A 37 9.75 -2.11 -7.59
C LEU A 37 9.95 -0.68 -7.08
N LEU A 38 9.17 0.25 -7.61
CA LEU A 38 9.18 1.67 -7.25
C LEU A 38 7.89 2.03 -6.53
N SER A 39 7.99 2.78 -5.44
CA SER A 39 6.83 3.31 -4.72
C SER A 39 6.19 4.49 -5.46
N ARG A 40 5.04 4.96 -4.96
CA ARG A 40 4.36 6.18 -5.46
C ARG A 40 5.25 7.43 -5.48
N LYS A 41 6.30 7.48 -4.66
CA LYS A 41 7.26 8.59 -4.60
C LYS A 41 8.54 8.30 -5.37
N TRP A 42 8.52 7.34 -6.30
CA TRP A 42 9.66 6.91 -7.12
C TRP A 42 10.87 6.36 -6.34
N ALA A 43 10.76 6.21 -5.03
CA ALA A 43 11.76 5.54 -4.22
C ALA A 43 11.63 4.01 -4.36
N SER A 44 12.76 3.31 -4.41
CA SER A 44 12.81 1.85 -4.41
C SER A 44 12.07 1.28 -3.20
N VAL A 45 11.15 0.35 -3.44
CA VAL A 45 10.36 -0.34 -2.40
C VAL A 45 11.28 -1.10 -1.45
N ARG A 46 12.36 -1.68 -1.97
CA ARG A 46 13.36 -2.40 -1.15
C ARG A 46 14.06 -1.47 -0.15
N PHE A 47 14.39 -0.26 -0.59
CA PHE A 47 14.99 0.76 0.28
C PHE A 47 13.99 1.21 1.36
N LEU A 48 12.75 1.49 0.96
CA LEU A 48 11.70 1.90 1.90
C LEU A 48 11.37 0.82 2.94
N LEU A 49 11.30 -0.45 2.55
CA LEU A 49 11.12 -1.54 3.51
C LEU A 49 12.28 -1.62 4.51
N ARG A 50 13.51 -1.39 4.06
CA ARG A 50 14.68 -1.38 4.95
C ARG A 50 14.63 -0.19 5.93
N ALA A 51 14.36 1.01 5.43
CA ALA A 51 14.22 2.21 6.28
C ALA A 51 13.07 2.06 7.29
N TRP A 52 11.93 1.50 6.86
CA TRP A 52 10.81 1.22 7.76
C TRP A 52 11.17 0.18 8.81
N LYS A 53 11.84 -0.92 8.44
CA LYS A 53 12.33 -1.93 9.40
C LYS A 53 13.29 -1.33 10.42
N ALA A 54 14.20 -0.45 10.00
CA ALA A 54 15.12 0.26 10.90
C ALA A 54 14.37 1.19 11.88
N ASN A 55 13.34 1.89 11.40
CA ASN A 55 12.54 2.80 12.23
C ASN A 55 11.52 2.09 13.14
N ARG A 56 11.18 0.82 12.89
CA ARG A 56 10.24 0.06 13.74
C ARG A 56 10.73 -0.16 15.17
N GLY A 57 12.04 -0.12 15.42
CA GLY A 57 12.59 -0.21 16.78
C GLY A 57 12.34 1.05 17.62
N CYS A 58 12.13 2.22 17.00
CA CYS A 58 12.09 3.50 17.71
C CYS A 58 10.69 3.92 18.20
N THR A 59 9.62 3.26 17.73
CA THR A 59 8.24 3.64 18.09
C THR A 59 7.64 2.85 19.26
N ALA A 60 8.30 1.79 19.73
CA ALA A 60 7.80 0.97 20.84
C ALA A 60 8.07 1.61 22.23
N GLU A 61 9.11 2.43 22.38
CA GLU A 61 9.52 2.98 23.69
C GLU A 61 8.99 4.39 24.00
N ARG A 62 8.34 5.07 23.04
CA ARG A 62 7.84 6.45 23.25
C ARG A 62 6.42 6.57 23.81
N LYS A 63 5.82 5.49 24.34
CA LYS A 63 4.45 5.50 24.88
C LYS A 63 4.34 5.17 26.39
N SER A 64 5.39 5.35 27.20
CA SER A 64 5.30 5.18 28.67
C SER A 64 5.67 6.41 29.49
N SER A 65 5.63 7.61 28.91
CA SER A 65 5.79 8.84 29.68
C SER A 65 4.82 9.86 29.13
N HIS A 66 3.59 9.86 29.66
CA HIS A 66 2.72 11.00 29.95
C HIS A 66 1.62 10.47 30.88
#